data_AF-A0A5E7SRF6-F1
#
_entry.id   AF-A0A5E7SRF6-F1
#
_cell.length_a   1.000
_cell.length_b   1.000
_cell.length_c   1.000
_cell.angle_alpha   90.00
_cell.angle_beta   90.00
_cell.angle_gamma   90.00
#
_symmetry.space_group_name_H-M   'P 1'
#
loop_
_entity.id
_entity.type
_entity.pdbx_description
1 polymer ?
#
loop_
_entity_poly.entity_id
_entity_poly.type
_entity_poly.pdbx_seq_one_letter_code
_entity_poly.pdbx_strand_id
1 'polypeptide(L)'
;MTITATYDALVRQASDTAAKYLWEAQEQIDKVFGKGYAAKNPELVSAFIKVAGQDFNTACLAVAVQEASGKIESALHAIADSNN
;
A
#
# COMPACT_ATOMS: atom_id res chain seq x y z
N MET A 1 3.08 10.84 -10.70
CA MET A 1 3.05 9.66 -11.61
C MET A 1 1.66 9.53 -12.25
N THR A 2 1.50 8.87 -13.41
CA THR A 2 0.16 8.53 -13.97
C THR A 2 0.01 7.02 -13.99
N ILE A 3 -1.09 6.47 -13.46
CA ILE A 3 -1.38 5.03 -13.55
C ILE A 3 -1.77 4.71 -14.99
N THR A 4 -0.99 3.87 -15.66
CA THR A 4 -1.22 3.43 -17.04
C THR A 4 -1.68 1.97 -17.15
N ALA A 5 -1.96 1.31 -16.01
CA ALA A 5 -2.40 -0.07 -15.96
C ALA A 5 -3.85 -0.23 -16.45
N THR A 6 -4.14 -1.36 -17.11
CA THR A 6 -5.50 -1.73 -17.54
C THR A 6 -6.31 -2.32 -16.38
N TYR A 7 -7.64 -2.34 -16.49
CA TYR A 7 -8.50 -2.96 -15.48
C TYR A 7 -8.16 -4.43 -15.22
N ASP A 8 -7.90 -5.21 -16.27
CA ASP A 8 -7.50 -6.63 -16.12
C ASP A 8 -6.17 -6.77 -15.36
N ALA A 9 -5.21 -5.87 -15.59
CA ALA A 9 -3.95 -5.86 -14.86
C ALA A 9 -4.17 -5.52 -13.38
N LEU A 10 -5.05 -4.55 -13.08
CA LEU A 10 -5.39 -4.17 -11.72
C LEU A 10 -6.10 -5.30 -10.95
N VAL A 11 -7.04 -6.01 -11.60
CA VAL A 11 -7.72 -7.17 -10.99
C VAL A 11 -6.74 -8.29 -10.68
N ARG A 12 -5.84 -8.62 -11.61
CA ARG A 12 -4.80 -9.65 -11.39
C ARG A 12 -3.88 -9.25 -10.24
N GLN A 13 -3.39 -8.01 -10.25
CA GLN A 13 -2.53 -7.48 -9.20
C GLN A 13 -3.21 -7.52 -7.82
N ALA A 14 -4.51 -7.23 -7.76
CA ALA A 14 -5.26 -7.30 -6.51
C ALA A 14 -5.27 -8.73 -5.94
N SER A 15 -5.52 -9.74 -6.79
CA SER A 15 -5.47 -11.15 -6.40
C SER A 15 -4.08 -11.58 -5.94
N ASP A 16 -3.03 -11.21 -6.69
CA ASP A 16 -1.65 -11.56 -6.36
C ASP A 16 -1.22 -10.92 -5.03
N THR A 17 -1.65 -9.69 -4.79
CA THR A 17 -1.38 -8.96 -3.54
C THR A 17 -2.08 -9.63 -2.36
N ALA A 18 -3.35 -10.01 -2.52
CA ALA A 18 -4.08 -10.73 -1.49
C ALA A 18 -3.43 -12.09 -1.16
N ALA A 19 -2.99 -12.84 -2.17
CA ALA A 19 -2.29 -14.11 -1.98
C ALA A 19 -0.97 -13.92 -1.23
N LYS A 20 -0.19 -12.89 -1.59
CA LYS A 20 1.06 -12.56 -0.90
C LYS A 20 0.81 -12.20 0.56
N TYR A 21 -0.16 -11.34 0.85
CA TYR A 21 -0.48 -10.97 2.23
C TYR A 21 -0.96 -12.15 3.06
N LEU A 22 -1.73 -13.07 2.47
CA LEU A 22 -2.17 -14.28 3.16
C LEU A 22 -1.00 -15.18 3.53
N TRP A 23 -0.08 -15.41 2.59
CA TRP A 23 1.12 -16.23 2.82
C TRP A 23 2.03 -15.63 3.89
N GLU A 24 2.32 -14.32 3.79
CA GLU A 24 3.14 -13.60 4.78
C GLU A 24 2.49 -13.61 6.16
N ALA A 25 1.18 -13.36 6.25
CA ALA A 25 0.46 -13.38 7.52
C ALA A 25 0.58 -14.75 8.18
N GLN A 26 0.38 -15.83 7.42
CA GLN A 26 0.54 -17.19 7.93
C GLN A 26 1.96 -17.45 8.44
N GLU A 27 2.98 -17.11 7.65
CA GLU A 27 4.38 -17.34 8.03
C GLU A 27 4.78 -16.54 9.27
N GLN A 28 4.49 -15.23 9.31
CA GLN A 28 4.89 -14.38 10.43
C GLN A 28 4.17 -14.74 11.73
N ILE A 29 2.87 -15.07 11.65
CA ILE A 29 2.11 -15.51 12.84
C ILE A 29 2.66 -16.83 13.37
N ASP A 30 2.87 -17.83 12.50
CA ASP A 30 3.39 -19.14 12.92
C ASP A 30 4.83 -19.04 13.46
N LYS A 31 5.64 -18.12 12.93
CA LYS A 31 6.99 -17.87 13.42
C LYS A 31 7.01 -17.34 14.85
N VAL A 32 6.04 -16.50 15.23
CA VAL A 32 5.98 -15.86 16.55
C VAL A 32 5.24 -16.74 17.57
N PHE A 33 4.12 -17.34 17.17
CA PHE A 33 3.22 -18.05 18.09
C PHE A 33 3.28 -19.57 17.99
N GLY A 34 4.07 -20.09 17.05
CA GLY A 34 4.27 -21.52 16.83
C GLY A 34 3.53 -22.05 15.61
N LYS A 35 4.03 -23.17 15.06
CA LYS A 35 3.51 -23.79 13.83
C LYS A 35 2.02 -24.13 13.93
N GLY A 36 1.25 -23.71 12.93
CA GLY A 36 -0.19 -23.95 12.82
C GLY A 36 -1.05 -23.03 13.68
N TYR A 37 -0.47 -22.01 14.31
CA TYR A 37 -1.23 -21.03 15.09
C TYR A 37 -2.09 -20.17 14.18
N ALA A 38 -1.57 -19.72 13.04
CA ALA A 38 -2.30 -18.93 12.05
C ALA A 38 -3.54 -19.66 11.53
N ALA A 39 -3.41 -20.95 11.23
CA ALA A 39 -4.53 -21.77 10.73
C ALA A 39 -5.64 -21.97 11.78
N LYS A 40 -5.31 -21.91 13.08
CA LYS A 40 -6.26 -22.04 14.18
C LYS A 40 -6.92 -20.70 14.56
N ASN A 41 -6.36 -19.58 14.12
CA ASN A 41 -6.79 -18.23 14.49
C ASN A 41 -6.95 -17.35 13.22
N PRO A 42 -7.90 -17.66 12.32
CA PRO A 42 -8.08 -16.94 11.06
C PRO A 42 -8.43 -15.46 11.24
N GLU A 43 -9.03 -15.08 12.37
CA GLU A 43 -9.27 -13.68 12.74
C GLU A 43 -7.98 -12.90 12.95
N LEU A 44 -6.93 -13.54 13.50
CA LEU A 44 -5.61 -12.92 13.64
C LEU A 44 -4.96 -12.70 12.28
N VAL A 45 -5.08 -13.67 11.37
CA VAL A 45 -4.63 -13.55 9.97
C VAL A 45 -5.34 -12.39 9.27
N SER A 46 -6.67 -12.30 9.40
CA SER A 46 -7.46 -11.22 8.83
C SER A 46 -7.05 -9.84 9.39
N ALA A 47 -6.87 -9.73 10.70
CA ALA A 47 -6.41 -8.51 11.35
C ALA A 47 -5.02 -8.09 10.87
N PHE A 48 -4.09 -9.05 10.74
CA PHE A 48 -2.76 -8.83 10.21
C PHE A 48 -2.80 -8.26 8.79
N ILE A 49 -3.52 -8.91 7.87
CA ILE A 49 -3.65 -8.49 6.48
C ILE A 49 -4.28 -7.09 6.40
N LYS A 50 -5.32 -6.83 7.19
CA LYS A 50 -6.00 -5.53 7.23
C LYS A 50 -5.04 -4.42 7.66
N VAL A 51 -4.31 -4.60 8.75
CA VAL A 51 -3.36 -3.60 9.24
C VAL A 51 -2.22 -3.39 8.24
N ALA A 52 -1.67 -4.45 7.66
CA ALA A 52 -0.63 -4.36 6.64
C ALA A 52 -1.10 -3.57 5.40
N GLY A 53 -2.33 -3.83 4.93
CA GLY A 53 -2.92 -3.09 3.81
C GLY A 53 -3.19 -1.60 4.15
N GLN A 54 -3.60 -1.31 5.38
CA GLN A 54 -3.80 0.07 5.86
C GLN A 54 -2.48 0.84 5.94
N ASP A 55 -1.41 0.22 6.43
CA ASP A 55 -0.08 0.82 6.51
C ASP A 55 0.47 1.14 5.12
N PHE A 56 0.38 0.18 4.19
CA PHE A 56 0.78 0.39 2.80
C PHE A 56 0.01 1.54 2.14
N ASN A 57 -1.32 1.56 2.28
CA ASN A 57 -2.14 2.66 1.74
C ASN A 57 -1.76 4.02 2.33
N THR A 58 -1.44 4.07 3.63
CA THR A 58 -1.02 5.29 4.31
C THR A 58 0.31 5.80 3.75
N ALA A 59 1.29 4.91 3.57
CA ALA A 59 2.57 5.24 2.97
C ALA A 59 2.42 5.75 1.52
N CYS A 60 1.63 5.05 0.69
CA CYS A 60 1.35 5.49 -0.68
C CYS A 60 0.66 6.85 -0.73
N LEU A 61 -0.30 7.11 0.17
CA LEU A 61 -0.97 8.40 0.26
C LEU A 61 -0.01 9.51 0.66
N ALA A 62 0.88 9.28 1.63
CA ALA A 62 1.89 10.25 2.03
C ALA A 62 2.82 10.64 0.87
N VAL A 63 3.28 9.66 0.09
CA VAL A 63 4.09 9.90 -1.12
C VAL A 63 3.30 10.69 -2.16
N ALA A 64 2.04 10.33 -2.42
CA ALA A 64 1.20 11.04 -3.38
C ALA A 64 0.98 12.50 -2.98
N VAL A 65 0.76 12.77 -1.69
CA VAL A 65 0.64 14.13 -1.14
C VAL A 65 1.96 14.89 -1.29
N GLN A 66 3.10 14.26 -0.98
CA GLN A 66 4.41 14.89 -1.15
C GLN A 66 4.70 15.25 -2.61
N GLU A 67 4.40 14.35 -3.56
CA GLU A 67 4.53 14.62 -5.00
C GLU A 67 3.62 15.78 -5.45
N ALA A 68 2.38 15.82 -4.95
CA ALA A 68 1.44 16.89 -5.28
C ALA A 68 1.93 18.24 -4.74
N SER A 69 2.38 18.28 -3.50
CA SER A 69 2.91 19.49 -2.86
C SER A 69 4.11 20.05 -3.61
N GLY A 70 5.08 19.22 -4.01
CA GLY A 70 6.26 19.69 -4.76
C GLY A 70 5.90 20.25 -6.15
N LYS A 71 4.87 19.71 -6.82
CA LYS A 71 4.36 20.26 -8.09
C LYS A 71 3.67 21.61 -7.90
N ILE A 72 2.90 21.76 -6.82
CA ILE A 72 2.24 23.02 -6.48
C ILE A 72 3.29 24.09 -6.18
N GLU A 73 4.28 23.77 -5.36
CA GLU A 73 5.43 24.65 -5.05
C GLU A 73 6.13 25.11 -6.33
N SER A 74 6.48 24.17 -7.22
CA SER A 74 7.13 24.48 -8.50
C SER A 74 6.29 25.42 -9.38
N ALA A 75 4.97 25.20 -9.44
CA ALA A 75 4.06 26.05 -10.20
C ALA A 75 3.96 27.46 -9.59
N LEU A 76 3.94 27.57 -8.25
CA LEU A 76 3.93 28.86 -7.56
C LEU A 76 5.21 29.65 -7.82
N HIS A 77 6.38 29.00 -7.79
CA HIS A 77 7.64 29.64 -8.15
C HIS A 77 7.65 30.15 -9.59
N ALA A 78 7.20 29.34 -10.55
CA ALA A 78 7.11 29.76 -11.94
C ALA A 78 6.22 30.99 -12.14
N ILE A 79 5.09 31.08 -11.41
CA ILE A 79 4.20 32.24 -11.44
C ILE A 79 4.88 33.47 -10.82
N ALA A 80 5.53 33.31 -9.67
CA ALA A 80 6.23 34.40 -8.99
C ALA A 80 7.35 34.98 -9.87
N ASP A 81 8.14 34.12 -10.51
CA ASP A 81 9.24 34.51 -11.39
C ASP A 81 8.75 35.18 -12.67
N SER A 82 7.56 34.80 -13.18
CA SER A 82 6.97 35.43 -14.37
C SER A 82 6.40 36.85 -14.15
N ASN A 83 6.24 37.26 -12.88
CA ASN A 83 5.69 38.57 -12.50
C ASN A 83 6.76 39.58 -12.04
N ASN A 84 8.04 39.18 -12.00
CA ASN A 84 9.20 40.06 -11.79
C ASN A 84 9.89 40.35 -13.12
#